data_AF-A0A9W8NVU2-F1
#
_entry.id   AF-A0A9W8NVU2-F1
#
_cell.length_a   1.000
_cell.length_b   1.000
_cell.length_c   1.000
_cell.angle_alpha   90.00
_cell.angle_beta   90.00
_cell.angle_gamma   90.00
#
_symmetry.space_group_name_H-M   'P 1'
#
loop_
_entity.id
_entity.type
_entity.pdbx_description
1 polymer ?
#
loop_
_entity_poly.entity_id
_entity_poly.type
_entity_poly.pdbx_seq_one_letter_code
_entity_poly.pdbx_strand_id
1 'polypeptide(L)'
;HGVRRTRQSKEALEAKRRKEQSKLRDYLALTDDVLTRKKRNEWSREALHATTQLLQVNPEFYTVWNYRRRILINGVFPESTPEQIKDLLTDDLSLTMEALKIHPKVYWIWTHRGWCLNNVPSRPGISDDGDPRGWEKELWNQELFVVEKLLDADPRNFHAWSYRRLVLESMPVPKLETSELAYTTRKIESNFSNFSAWHQRSKVLSSLWSQGKLDETKSKEEEFDLVHNAMYTDPKDQSVWIYHRWLIGSGDSRDILEREIAIIQSLLEEEPESKWCMESLVHYKRLLLRNHASSVVTSTLTQDCIQLLDQLRKVDPGRRARYYEMGKVVVIPNCVF
;
A
#
# COMPACT_ATOMS: atom_id res chain seq x y z
N HIS A 1 -17.90 -7.62 5.64
CA HIS A 1 -17.76 -6.26 6.20
C HIS A 1 -18.68 -5.29 5.47
N GLY A 2 -19.10 -4.17 6.09
CA GLY A 2 -19.86 -3.11 5.40
C GLY A 2 -21.37 -3.36 5.20
N VAL A 3 -21.97 -4.34 5.87
CA VAL A 3 -23.41 -4.62 5.73
C VAL A 3 -24.21 -3.53 6.45
N ARG A 4 -24.96 -2.72 5.69
CA ARG A 4 -25.93 -1.78 6.26
C ARG A 4 -26.95 -2.56 7.08
N ARG A 5 -27.06 -2.23 8.37
CA ARG A 5 -28.08 -2.80 9.25
C ARG A 5 -29.44 -2.22 8.87
N THR A 6 -30.20 -2.92 8.05
CA THR A 6 -31.59 -2.59 7.75
C THR A 6 -32.52 -3.51 8.53
N ARG A 7 -33.60 -2.94 9.08
CA ARG A 7 -34.61 -3.70 9.82
C ARG A 7 -35.53 -4.37 8.80
N GLN A 8 -35.28 -5.65 8.51
CA GLN A 8 -36.06 -6.44 7.54
C GLN A 8 -37.28 -7.09 8.22
N SER A 9 -38.39 -7.25 7.51
CA SER A 9 -39.56 -8.00 8.00
C SER A 9 -39.22 -9.49 8.16
N LYS A 10 -39.97 -10.19 9.01
CA LYS A 10 -39.79 -11.64 9.24
C LYS A 10 -39.94 -12.45 7.94
N GLU A 11 -40.94 -12.11 7.13
CA GLU A 11 -41.19 -12.75 5.82
C GLU A 11 -40.04 -12.53 4.83
N ALA A 12 -39.50 -11.31 4.76
CA ALA A 12 -38.35 -11.01 3.89
C ALA A 12 -37.09 -11.77 4.33
N LEU A 13 -36.89 -11.94 5.64
CA LEU A 13 -35.79 -12.72 6.19
C LEU A 13 -35.94 -14.22 5.87
N GLU A 14 -37.15 -14.76 5.98
CA GLU A 14 -37.43 -16.17 5.64
C GLU A 14 -37.29 -16.45 4.15
N ALA A 15 -37.80 -15.58 3.27
CA ALA A 15 -37.61 -15.69 1.83
C ALA A 15 -36.11 -15.63 1.45
N LYS A 16 -35.35 -14.72 2.08
CA LYS A 16 -33.90 -14.62 1.90
C LYS A 16 -33.19 -15.90 2.34
N ARG A 17 -33.55 -16.45 3.52
CA ARG A 17 -33.00 -17.72 4.03
C ARG A 17 -33.26 -18.88 3.08
N ARG A 18 -34.46 -19.02 2.51
CA ARG A 18 -34.78 -20.07 1.54
C ARG A 18 -33.92 -19.96 0.27
N LYS A 19 -33.73 -18.73 -0.25
CA LYS A 19 -32.85 -18.48 -1.41
C LYS A 19 -31.38 -18.79 -1.09
N GLU A 20 -30.92 -18.42 0.11
CA GLU A 20 -29.56 -18.72 0.58
C GLU A 20 -29.34 -20.22 0.79
N GLN A 21 -30.35 -20.98 1.25
CA GLN A 21 -30.26 -22.43 1.40
C GLN A 21 -30.04 -23.15 0.07
N SER A 22 -30.76 -22.78 -1.00
CA SER A 22 -30.53 -23.41 -2.30
C SER A 22 -29.12 -23.13 -2.80
N LYS A 23 -28.69 -21.86 -2.76
CA LYS A 23 -27.33 -21.46 -3.15
C LYS A 23 -26.25 -22.16 -2.32
N LEU A 24 -26.50 -22.35 -1.02
CA LEU A 24 -25.58 -23.05 -0.13
C LEU A 24 -25.46 -24.53 -0.51
N ARG A 25 -26.55 -25.20 -0.87
CA ARG A 25 -26.49 -26.59 -1.35
C ARG A 25 -25.66 -26.68 -2.63
N ASP A 26 -25.90 -25.81 -3.59
CA ASP A 26 -25.16 -25.80 -4.86
C ASP A 26 -23.66 -25.51 -4.63
N TYR A 27 -23.35 -24.56 -3.76
CA TYR A 27 -21.98 -24.24 -3.36
C TYR A 27 -21.28 -25.41 -2.66
N LEU A 28 -21.97 -26.10 -1.74
CA LEU A 28 -21.43 -27.26 -1.04
C LEU A 28 -21.19 -28.43 -1.99
N ALA A 29 -22.11 -28.69 -2.91
CA ALA A 29 -21.96 -29.74 -3.92
C ALA A 29 -20.77 -29.46 -4.84
N LEU A 30 -20.63 -28.22 -5.34
CA LEU A 30 -19.50 -27.81 -6.17
C LEU A 30 -18.17 -27.86 -5.39
N THR A 31 -18.19 -27.48 -4.11
CA THR A 31 -17.01 -27.59 -3.25
C THR A 31 -16.58 -29.05 -3.08
N ASP A 32 -17.51 -29.96 -2.82
CA ASP A 32 -17.20 -31.38 -2.67
C ASP A 32 -16.65 -32.01 -3.96
N ASP A 33 -17.24 -31.67 -5.12
CA ASP A 33 -16.74 -32.09 -6.43
C ASP A 33 -15.28 -31.61 -6.65
N VAL A 34 -15.02 -30.30 -6.51
CA VAL A 34 -13.68 -29.73 -6.70
C VAL A 34 -12.65 -30.34 -5.73
N LEU A 35 -13.01 -30.53 -4.46
CA LEU A 35 -12.11 -31.13 -3.47
C LEU A 35 -11.89 -32.62 -3.72
N THR A 36 -12.87 -33.33 -4.25
CA THR A 36 -12.74 -34.74 -4.63
C THR A 36 -11.83 -34.91 -5.83
N ARG A 37 -12.00 -34.09 -6.88
CA ARG A 37 -11.09 -34.04 -8.04
C ARG A 37 -9.66 -33.73 -7.61
N LYS A 38 -9.48 -32.77 -6.71
CA LYS A 38 -8.18 -32.45 -6.09
C LYS A 38 -7.55 -33.63 -5.39
N LYS A 39 -8.32 -34.38 -4.57
CA LYS A 39 -7.80 -35.57 -3.85
C LYS A 39 -7.36 -36.67 -4.82
N ARG A 40 -8.01 -36.77 -5.98
CA ARG A 40 -7.68 -37.73 -7.05
C ARG A 40 -6.56 -37.25 -7.97
N ASN A 41 -5.99 -36.06 -7.75
CA ASN A 41 -5.02 -35.43 -8.64
C ASN A 41 -5.51 -35.35 -10.09
N GLU A 42 -6.79 -35.03 -10.28
CA GLU A 42 -7.35 -34.84 -11.61
C GLU A 42 -6.91 -33.47 -12.16
N TRP A 43 -6.21 -33.47 -13.30
CA TRP A 43 -5.67 -32.26 -13.95
C TRP A 43 -6.36 -31.96 -15.28
N SER A 44 -7.68 -32.14 -15.33
CA SER A 44 -8.49 -32.00 -16.55
C SER A 44 -8.96 -30.56 -16.81
N ARG A 45 -9.40 -30.25 -18.03
CA ARG A 45 -10.01 -28.95 -18.37
C ARG A 45 -11.36 -28.77 -17.68
N GLU A 46 -12.08 -29.87 -17.42
CA GLU A 46 -13.31 -29.92 -16.64
C GLU A 46 -13.04 -29.52 -15.18
N ALA A 47 -11.96 -30.04 -14.58
CA ALA A 47 -11.53 -29.62 -13.25
C ALA A 47 -11.15 -28.13 -13.23
N LEU A 48 -10.47 -27.63 -14.27
CA LEU A 48 -10.17 -26.20 -14.39
C LEU A 48 -11.45 -25.35 -14.42
N HIS A 49 -12.44 -25.75 -15.22
CA HIS A 49 -13.74 -25.07 -15.29
C HIS A 49 -14.47 -25.06 -13.95
N ALA A 50 -14.49 -26.19 -13.24
CA ALA A 50 -15.10 -26.29 -11.91
C ALA A 50 -14.42 -25.34 -10.90
N THR A 51 -13.09 -25.18 -10.95
CA THR A 51 -12.40 -24.16 -10.13
C THR A 51 -12.82 -22.73 -10.48
N THR A 52 -13.05 -22.41 -11.76
CA THR A 52 -13.55 -21.09 -12.19
C THR A 52 -14.91 -20.80 -11.54
N GLN A 53 -15.85 -21.74 -11.66
CA GLN A 53 -17.19 -21.60 -11.09
C GLN A 53 -17.15 -21.40 -9.57
N LEU A 54 -16.30 -22.17 -8.88
CA LEU A 54 -16.19 -22.07 -7.42
C LEU A 54 -15.56 -20.75 -6.98
N LEU A 55 -14.54 -20.27 -7.68
CA LEU A 55 -13.85 -19.02 -7.37
C LEU A 55 -14.68 -17.77 -7.69
N GLN A 56 -15.59 -17.84 -8.67
CA GLN A 56 -16.59 -16.79 -8.91
C GLN A 56 -17.55 -16.63 -7.72
N VAL A 57 -17.81 -17.69 -6.96
CA VAL A 57 -18.65 -17.66 -5.76
C VAL A 57 -17.84 -17.33 -4.51
N ASN A 58 -16.65 -17.89 -4.36
CA ASN A 58 -15.79 -17.71 -3.19
C ASN A 58 -14.30 -17.55 -3.58
N PRO A 59 -13.85 -16.32 -3.87
CA PRO A 59 -12.46 -16.05 -4.21
C PRO A 59 -11.51 -16.13 -3.01
N GLU A 60 -12.01 -16.20 -1.77
CA GLU A 60 -11.19 -16.37 -0.56
C GLU A 60 -10.68 -17.81 -0.39
N PHE A 61 -11.20 -18.76 -1.19
CA PHE A 61 -10.89 -20.18 -1.03
C PHE A 61 -9.50 -20.54 -1.60
N TYR A 62 -8.46 -20.26 -0.82
CA TYR A 62 -7.05 -20.43 -1.22
C TYR A 62 -6.69 -21.83 -1.74
N THR A 63 -7.32 -22.87 -1.20
CA THR A 63 -7.09 -24.27 -1.63
C THR A 63 -7.46 -24.46 -3.10
N VAL A 64 -8.50 -23.76 -3.58
CA VAL A 64 -8.97 -23.84 -4.96
C VAL A 64 -8.02 -23.11 -5.90
N TRP A 65 -7.50 -21.94 -5.51
CA TRP A 65 -6.43 -21.26 -6.27
C TRP A 65 -5.18 -22.13 -6.43
N ASN A 66 -4.76 -22.79 -5.34
CA ASN A 66 -3.63 -23.73 -5.38
C ASN A 66 -3.91 -24.92 -6.31
N TYR A 67 -5.13 -25.45 -6.27
CA TYR A 67 -5.53 -26.56 -7.14
C TYR A 67 -5.59 -26.13 -8.60
N ARG A 68 -6.15 -24.95 -8.89
CA ARG A 68 -6.18 -24.33 -10.23
C ARG A 68 -4.77 -24.24 -10.84
N ARG A 69 -3.80 -23.71 -10.09
CA ARG A 69 -2.40 -23.66 -10.54
C ARG A 69 -1.82 -25.04 -10.84
N ARG A 70 -2.12 -26.05 -10.01
CA ARG A 70 -1.65 -27.43 -10.25
C ARG A 70 -2.30 -28.05 -11.49
N ILE A 71 -3.57 -27.78 -11.77
CA ILE A 71 -4.23 -28.22 -13.01
C ILE A 71 -3.54 -27.61 -14.23
N LEU A 72 -3.26 -26.30 -14.19
CA LEU A 72 -2.57 -25.60 -15.26
C LEU A 72 -1.16 -26.18 -15.49
N ILE A 73 -0.36 -26.31 -14.43
CA ILE A 73 1.04 -26.79 -14.54
C ILE A 73 1.13 -28.27 -14.95
N ASN A 74 0.33 -29.15 -14.34
CA ASN A 74 0.52 -30.60 -14.48
C ASN A 74 -0.33 -31.22 -15.60
N GLY A 75 -1.37 -30.54 -16.06
CA GLY A 75 -2.28 -31.06 -17.08
C GLY A 75 -2.31 -30.19 -18.33
N VAL A 76 -2.68 -28.92 -18.18
CA VAL A 76 -3.00 -28.08 -19.35
C VAL A 76 -1.75 -27.58 -20.08
N PHE A 77 -0.74 -27.09 -19.37
CA PHE A 77 0.48 -26.54 -19.98
C PHE A 77 1.29 -27.57 -20.79
N PRO A 78 1.53 -28.81 -20.30
CA PRO A 78 2.27 -29.82 -21.06
C PRO A 78 1.66 -30.17 -22.42
N GLU A 79 0.33 -29.99 -22.57
CA GLU A 79 -0.43 -30.28 -23.79
C GLU A 79 -0.64 -29.04 -24.69
N SER A 80 -0.11 -27.88 -24.30
CA SER A 80 -0.39 -26.59 -24.96
C SER A 80 0.86 -25.97 -25.58
N THR A 81 0.69 -25.23 -26.68
CA THR A 81 1.77 -24.40 -27.25
C THR A 81 2.03 -23.15 -26.39
N PRO A 82 3.18 -22.47 -26.53
CA PRO A 82 3.44 -21.22 -25.81
C PRO A 82 2.35 -20.14 -25.99
N GLU A 83 1.80 -20.02 -27.19
CA GLU A 83 0.70 -19.10 -27.52
C GLU A 83 -0.57 -19.47 -26.75
N GLN A 84 -0.93 -20.75 -26.74
CA GLN A 84 -2.09 -21.25 -26.00
C GLN A 84 -1.93 -21.06 -24.49
N ILE A 85 -0.73 -21.27 -23.95
CA ILE A 85 -0.43 -20.99 -22.54
C ILE A 85 -0.61 -19.50 -22.23
N LYS A 86 -0.08 -18.62 -23.08
CA LYS A 86 -0.23 -17.17 -22.93
C LYS A 86 -1.70 -16.75 -22.99
N ASP A 87 -2.51 -17.33 -23.87
CA ASP A 87 -3.95 -17.03 -23.95
C ASP A 87 -4.71 -17.53 -22.70
N LEU A 88 -4.44 -18.75 -22.23
CA LEU A 88 -5.01 -19.28 -20.98
C LEU A 88 -4.67 -18.41 -19.76
N LEU A 89 -3.42 -17.93 -19.68
CA LEU A 89 -3.00 -17.03 -18.61
C LEU A 89 -3.66 -15.67 -18.73
N THR A 90 -3.88 -15.17 -19.95
CA THR A 90 -4.62 -13.92 -20.21
C THR A 90 -6.10 -14.05 -19.80
N ASP A 91 -6.71 -15.21 -20.02
CA ASP A 91 -8.06 -15.51 -19.54
C ASP A 91 -8.12 -15.52 -18.00
N ASP A 92 -7.11 -16.09 -17.33
CA ASP A 92 -7.00 -16.05 -15.87
C ASP A 92 -6.74 -14.64 -15.33
N LEU A 93 -5.98 -13.80 -16.06
CA LEU A 93 -5.87 -12.37 -15.76
C LEU A 93 -7.23 -11.68 -15.89
N SER A 94 -8.07 -12.05 -16.85
CA SER A 94 -9.42 -11.51 -16.97
C SER A 94 -10.32 -11.98 -15.82
N LEU A 95 -10.26 -13.26 -15.44
CA LEU A 95 -10.97 -13.82 -14.29
C LEU A 95 -10.60 -13.08 -12.99
N THR A 96 -9.30 -12.88 -12.74
CA THR A 96 -8.82 -12.17 -11.54
C THR A 96 -9.24 -10.70 -11.56
N MET A 97 -9.29 -10.05 -12.73
CA MET A 97 -9.75 -8.67 -12.84
C MET A 97 -11.23 -8.52 -12.46
N GLU A 98 -12.10 -9.40 -12.95
CA GLU A 98 -13.52 -9.40 -12.54
C GLU A 98 -13.67 -9.64 -11.03
N ALA A 99 -12.86 -10.54 -10.47
CA ALA A 99 -12.85 -10.78 -9.04
C ALA A 99 -12.34 -9.56 -8.24
N LEU A 100 -11.32 -8.83 -8.71
CA LEU A 100 -10.79 -7.62 -8.06
C LEU A 100 -11.79 -6.46 -8.04
N LYS A 101 -12.66 -6.34 -9.05
CA LYS A 101 -13.73 -5.31 -9.05
C LYS A 101 -14.68 -5.46 -7.86
N ILE A 102 -14.92 -6.69 -7.42
CA ILE A 102 -15.86 -7.02 -6.33
C ILE A 102 -15.12 -7.21 -5.00
N HIS A 103 -13.94 -7.82 -5.06
CA HIS A 103 -13.16 -8.30 -3.92
C HIS A 103 -11.70 -7.79 -3.95
N PRO A 104 -11.45 -6.46 -3.97
CA PRO A 104 -10.12 -5.89 -4.19
C PRO A 104 -9.11 -6.14 -3.04
N LYS A 105 -9.57 -6.74 -1.93
CA LYS A 105 -8.79 -6.97 -0.71
C LYS A 105 -8.59 -8.46 -0.41
N VAL A 106 -8.84 -9.33 -1.38
CA VAL A 106 -8.59 -10.77 -1.25
C VAL A 106 -7.17 -11.07 -1.71
N TYR A 107 -6.33 -11.55 -0.78
CA TYR A 107 -4.91 -11.81 -1.01
C TYR A 107 -4.66 -12.75 -2.20
N TRP A 108 -5.46 -13.82 -2.29
CA TRP A 108 -5.25 -14.89 -3.26
C TRP A 108 -5.43 -14.45 -4.71
N ILE A 109 -6.30 -13.48 -4.97
CA ILE A 109 -6.51 -12.94 -6.31
C ILE A 109 -5.23 -12.24 -6.80
N TRP A 110 -4.65 -11.37 -5.96
CA TRP A 110 -3.40 -10.67 -6.28
C TRP A 110 -2.23 -11.63 -6.47
N THR A 111 -2.11 -12.65 -5.60
CA THR A 111 -1.03 -13.65 -5.74
C THR A 111 -1.19 -14.51 -6.99
N HIS A 112 -2.42 -14.88 -7.35
CA HIS A 112 -2.67 -15.65 -8.55
C HIS A 112 -2.39 -14.82 -9.81
N ARG A 113 -2.76 -13.55 -9.80
CA ARG A 113 -2.47 -12.61 -10.89
C ARG A 113 -0.97 -12.47 -11.15
N GLY A 114 -0.17 -12.29 -10.09
CA GLY A 114 1.29 -12.27 -10.22
C GLY A 114 1.88 -13.62 -10.66
N TRP A 115 1.32 -14.73 -10.18
CA TRP A 115 1.69 -16.07 -10.65
C TRP A 115 1.44 -16.23 -12.16
N CYS A 116 0.30 -15.75 -12.68
CA CYS A 116 0.01 -15.82 -14.11
C CYS A 116 1.09 -15.11 -14.93
N LEU A 117 1.45 -13.87 -14.58
CA LEU A 117 2.47 -13.11 -15.29
C LEU A 117 3.84 -13.82 -15.28
N ASN A 118 4.23 -14.36 -14.13
CA ASN A 118 5.49 -15.09 -13.98
C ASN A 118 5.55 -16.45 -14.69
N ASN A 119 4.41 -16.97 -15.17
CA ASN A 119 4.34 -18.25 -15.88
C ASN A 119 4.04 -18.06 -17.38
N VAL A 120 4.02 -16.82 -17.88
CA VAL A 120 3.92 -16.57 -19.33
C VAL A 120 5.21 -17.06 -19.97
N PRO A 121 5.15 -17.98 -20.96
CA PRO A 121 6.35 -18.47 -21.62
C PRO A 121 6.98 -17.37 -22.47
N SER A 122 8.30 -17.41 -22.64
CA SER A 122 8.97 -16.61 -23.65
C SER A 122 8.46 -16.96 -25.04
N ARG A 123 8.40 -15.97 -25.94
CA ARG A 123 7.93 -16.20 -27.31
C ARG A 123 8.87 -17.16 -28.05
N PRO A 124 8.36 -18.20 -28.71
CA PRO A 124 9.18 -19.02 -29.59
C PRO A 124 9.53 -18.24 -30.87
N GLY A 125 10.83 -18.12 -31.17
CA GLY A 125 11.34 -17.49 -32.39
C GLY A 125 11.76 -16.02 -32.26
N ILE A 126 12.33 -15.48 -33.35
CA ILE A 126 12.71 -14.07 -33.48
C ILE A 126 11.44 -13.33 -33.95
N SER A 127 10.99 -12.32 -33.21
CA SER A 127 9.88 -11.46 -33.62
C SER A 127 10.26 -10.62 -34.85
N ASP A 128 9.27 -10.06 -35.54
CA ASP A 128 9.49 -9.20 -36.71
C ASP A 128 10.35 -7.95 -36.39
N ASP A 129 10.42 -7.56 -35.12
CA ASP A 129 11.26 -6.47 -34.59
C ASP A 129 12.55 -6.96 -33.89
N GLY A 130 12.80 -8.27 -33.84
CA GLY A 130 13.98 -8.88 -33.23
C GLY A 130 13.98 -9.00 -31.70
N ASP A 131 12.93 -8.55 -30.98
CA ASP A 131 12.77 -8.70 -29.53
C ASP A 131 11.98 -9.97 -29.13
N PRO A 132 12.65 -11.05 -28.66
CA PRO A 132 12.00 -12.28 -28.21
C PRO A 132 11.08 -12.09 -26.98
N ARG A 133 11.07 -10.92 -26.35
CA ARG A 133 10.26 -10.58 -25.16
C ARG A 133 9.04 -9.71 -25.46
N GLY A 134 8.69 -9.51 -26.73
CA GLY A 134 7.64 -8.58 -27.15
C GLY A 134 6.32 -8.70 -26.39
N TRP A 135 5.73 -9.90 -26.30
CA TRP A 135 4.46 -10.07 -25.57
C TRP A 135 4.60 -10.00 -24.06
N GLU A 136 5.78 -10.32 -23.53
CA GLU A 136 6.03 -10.33 -22.09
C GLU A 136 6.08 -8.89 -21.60
N LYS A 137 6.86 -8.06 -22.31
CA LYS A 137 6.94 -6.62 -22.09
C LYS A 137 5.57 -5.96 -22.20
N GLU A 138 4.76 -6.33 -23.18
CA GLU A 138 3.41 -5.79 -23.34
C GLU A 138 2.52 -6.14 -22.15
N LEU A 139 2.49 -7.42 -21.73
CA LEU A 139 1.69 -7.87 -20.59
C LEU A 139 2.09 -7.16 -19.29
N TRP A 140 3.38 -7.01 -19.01
CA TRP A 140 3.82 -6.29 -17.80
C TRP A 140 3.52 -4.79 -17.86
N ASN A 141 3.59 -4.14 -19.03
CA ASN A 141 3.19 -2.73 -19.18
C ASN A 141 1.67 -2.56 -19.00
N GLN A 142 0.88 -3.45 -19.59
CA GLN A 142 -0.57 -3.49 -19.40
C GLN A 142 -0.90 -3.71 -17.92
N GLU A 143 -0.15 -4.58 -17.24
CA GLU A 143 -0.36 -4.82 -15.82
C GLU A 143 -0.05 -3.60 -14.94
N LEU A 144 1.00 -2.85 -15.28
CA LEU A 144 1.30 -1.60 -14.61
C LEU A 144 0.14 -0.60 -14.78
N PHE A 145 -0.47 -0.53 -15.96
CA PHE A 145 -1.66 0.28 -16.17
C PHE A 145 -2.87 -0.21 -15.36
N VAL A 146 -3.09 -1.52 -15.27
CA VAL A 146 -4.18 -2.12 -14.46
C VAL A 146 -4.02 -1.75 -12.99
N VAL A 147 -2.83 -1.90 -12.41
CA VAL A 147 -2.62 -1.56 -11.00
C VAL A 147 -2.79 -0.06 -10.75
N GLU A 148 -2.45 0.79 -11.71
CA GLU A 148 -2.74 2.23 -11.64
C GLU A 148 -4.23 2.53 -11.56
N LYS A 149 -5.05 1.87 -12.39
CA LYS A 149 -6.51 2.00 -12.36
C LYS A 149 -7.11 1.49 -11.06
N LEU A 150 -6.58 0.40 -10.50
CA LEU A 150 -7.02 -0.10 -9.20
C LEU A 150 -6.67 0.87 -8.07
N LEU A 151 -5.52 1.57 -8.16
CA LEU A 151 -5.11 2.62 -7.24
C LEU A 151 -5.81 3.97 -7.49
N ASP A 152 -6.37 4.22 -8.67
CA ASP A 152 -7.28 5.34 -8.89
C ASP A 152 -8.62 5.08 -8.17
N ALA A 153 -9.10 3.84 -8.15
CA ALA A 153 -10.35 3.45 -7.52
C ALA A 153 -10.26 3.37 -5.97
N ASP A 154 -9.19 2.80 -5.43
CA ASP A 154 -8.88 2.80 -4.00
C ASP A 154 -7.41 3.19 -3.76
N PRO A 155 -7.10 4.48 -3.60
CA PRO A 155 -5.73 4.96 -3.44
C PRO A 155 -5.03 4.45 -2.19
N ARG A 156 -5.77 3.89 -1.22
CA ARG A 156 -5.23 3.34 0.04
C ARG A 156 -5.21 1.81 0.04
N ASN A 157 -5.45 1.17 -1.10
CA ASN A 157 -5.39 -0.29 -1.19
C ASN A 157 -3.94 -0.78 -1.09
N PHE A 158 -3.56 -1.24 0.10
CA PHE A 158 -2.20 -1.72 0.35
C PHE A 158 -1.84 -2.98 -0.47
N HIS A 159 -2.82 -3.80 -0.87
CA HIS A 159 -2.57 -4.93 -1.77
C HIS A 159 -2.15 -4.44 -3.15
N ALA A 160 -2.87 -3.45 -3.70
CA ALA A 160 -2.53 -2.85 -4.98
C ALA A 160 -1.16 -2.17 -4.96
N TRP A 161 -0.83 -1.42 -3.90
CA TRP A 161 0.51 -0.84 -3.74
C TRP A 161 1.63 -1.88 -3.60
N SER A 162 1.37 -2.98 -2.87
CA SER A 162 2.33 -4.08 -2.74
C SER A 162 2.52 -4.81 -4.06
N TYR A 163 1.44 -5.01 -4.78
CA TYR A 163 1.44 -5.63 -6.09
C TYR A 163 2.11 -4.74 -7.14
N ARG A 164 1.93 -3.41 -7.11
CA ARG A 164 2.66 -2.47 -7.96
C ARG A 164 4.17 -2.61 -7.79
N ARG A 165 4.66 -2.73 -6.56
CA ARG A 165 6.10 -2.95 -6.30
C ARG A 165 6.58 -4.27 -6.92
N LEU A 166 5.82 -5.35 -6.74
CA LEU A 166 6.12 -6.64 -7.36
C LEU A 166 6.17 -6.53 -8.89
N VAL A 167 5.20 -5.84 -9.50
CA VAL A 167 5.15 -5.61 -10.95
C VAL A 167 6.40 -4.86 -11.40
N LEU A 168 6.72 -3.73 -10.77
CA LEU A 168 7.90 -2.92 -11.12
C LEU A 168 9.21 -3.70 -10.99
N GLU A 169 9.34 -4.52 -9.95
CA GLU A 169 10.52 -5.37 -9.71
C GLU A 169 10.63 -6.52 -10.72
N SER A 170 9.50 -7.06 -11.16
CA SER A 170 9.45 -8.23 -12.06
C SER A 170 9.44 -7.87 -13.55
N MET A 171 9.38 -6.58 -13.91
CA MET A 171 9.32 -6.19 -15.32
C MET A 171 10.59 -6.63 -16.08
N PRO A 172 10.48 -7.22 -17.28
CA PRO A 172 11.63 -7.61 -18.11
C PRO A 172 12.52 -6.43 -18.52
N VAL A 173 11.92 -5.24 -18.55
CA VAL A 173 12.60 -3.97 -18.79
C VAL A 173 12.29 -3.06 -17.60
N PRO A 174 13.26 -2.83 -16.71
CA PRO A 174 13.07 -1.94 -15.56
C PRO A 174 12.63 -0.55 -16.00
N LYS A 175 11.69 0.04 -15.26
CA LYS A 175 11.35 1.45 -15.43
C LYS A 175 12.43 2.31 -14.77
N LEU A 176 12.59 3.54 -15.27
CA LEU A 176 13.41 4.53 -14.60
C LEU A 176 12.84 4.79 -13.21
N GLU A 177 13.67 4.77 -12.17
CA GLU A 177 13.22 5.00 -10.79
C GLU A 177 12.56 6.38 -10.61
N THR A 178 12.98 7.38 -11.39
CA THR A 178 12.36 8.71 -11.46
C THR A 178 10.91 8.67 -11.95
N SER A 179 10.51 7.66 -12.72
CA SER A 179 9.11 7.49 -13.15
C SER A 179 8.19 7.14 -11.98
N GLU A 180 8.69 6.42 -10.97
CA GLU A 180 7.92 6.09 -9.77
C GLU A 180 7.82 7.31 -8.83
N LEU A 181 8.87 8.15 -8.77
CA LEU A 181 8.76 9.46 -8.11
C LEU A 181 7.69 10.33 -8.78
N ALA A 182 7.69 10.44 -10.11
CA ALA A 182 6.65 11.17 -10.84
C ALA A 182 5.25 10.58 -10.62
N TYR A 183 5.12 9.25 -10.51
CA TYR A 183 3.86 8.60 -10.18
C TYR A 183 3.37 8.97 -8.77
N THR A 184 4.23 8.89 -7.76
CA THR A 184 3.88 9.27 -6.39
C THR A 184 3.54 10.75 -6.25
N THR A 185 4.25 11.64 -6.96
CA THR A 185 3.93 13.07 -7.02
C THR A 185 2.50 13.29 -7.50
N ARG A 186 2.10 12.71 -8.66
CA ARG A 186 0.72 12.83 -9.16
C ARG A 186 -0.33 12.29 -8.18
N LYS A 187 0.00 11.21 -7.47
CA LYS A 187 -0.90 10.61 -6.46
C LYS A 187 -1.03 11.45 -5.18
N ILE A 188 0.02 12.20 -4.83
CA ILE A 188 0.03 13.14 -3.71
C ILE A 188 -0.72 14.42 -4.09
N GLU A 189 -0.44 15.00 -5.25
CA GLU A 189 -1.10 16.21 -5.75
C GLU A 189 -2.61 16.03 -5.95
N SER A 190 -3.03 14.83 -6.36
CA SER A 190 -4.48 14.51 -6.47
C SER A 190 -5.16 14.29 -5.11
N ASN A 191 -4.40 13.91 -4.07
CA ASN A 191 -4.91 13.71 -2.72
C ASN A 191 -3.75 13.62 -1.70
N PHE A 192 -3.46 14.74 -1.01
CA PHE A 192 -2.39 14.80 -0.01
C PHE A 192 -2.62 13.84 1.18
N SER A 193 -3.87 13.39 1.42
CA SER A 193 -4.20 12.38 2.43
C SER A 193 -3.91 10.95 2.01
N ASN A 194 -3.33 10.75 0.82
CA ASN A 194 -2.88 9.45 0.37
C ASN A 194 -1.56 9.05 1.05
N PHE A 195 -1.65 8.59 2.31
CA PHE A 195 -0.51 8.06 3.05
C PHE A 195 0.27 6.97 2.28
N SER A 196 -0.42 6.15 1.48
CA SER A 196 0.25 5.10 0.71
C SER A 196 1.17 5.65 -0.38
N ALA A 197 0.82 6.80 -0.98
CA ALA A 197 1.69 7.48 -1.95
C ALA A 197 2.93 8.10 -1.27
N TRP A 198 2.75 8.78 -0.14
CA TRP A 198 3.87 9.28 0.69
C TRP A 198 4.81 8.16 1.13
N HIS A 199 4.24 7.04 1.61
CA HIS A 199 5.03 5.88 2.01
C HIS A 199 5.81 5.28 0.84
N GLN A 200 5.16 5.11 -0.33
CA GLN A 200 5.85 4.63 -1.52
C GLN A 200 6.98 5.58 -1.93
N ARG A 201 6.74 6.90 -1.90
CA ARG A 201 7.74 7.93 -2.21
C ARG A 201 8.95 7.83 -1.29
N SER A 202 8.72 7.66 0.02
CA SER A 202 9.80 7.49 1.01
C SER A 202 10.70 6.31 0.69
N LYS A 203 10.12 5.17 0.28
CA LYS A 203 10.89 3.97 -0.10
C LYS A 203 11.74 4.18 -1.35
N VAL A 204 11.17 4.85 -2.35
CA VAL A 204 11.88 5.12 -3.61
C VAL A 204 13.03 6.08 -3.37
N LEU A 205 12.81 7.16 -2.61
CA LEU A 205 13.87 8.10 -2.23
C LEU A 205 14.97 7.43 -1.41
N SER A 206 14.63 6.68 -0.37
CA SER A 206 15.63 5.93 0.43
C SER A 206 16.46 4.98 -0.44
N SER A 207 15.82 4.28 -1.37
CA SER A 207 16.52 3.40 -2.30
C SER A 207 17.48 4.19 -3.19
N LEU A 208 17.04 5.32 -3.76
CA LEU A 208 17.85 6.15 -4.64
C LEU A 208 19.05 6.81 -3.93
N TRP A 209 18.84 7.32 -2.71
CA TRP A 209 19.89 7.88 -1.88
C TRP A 209 20.93 6.81 -1.51
N SER A 210 20.49 5.62 -1.06
CA SER A 210 21.41 4.53 -0.70
C SER A 210 22.25 4.01 -1.87
N GLN A 211 21.74 4.14 -3.10
CA GLN A 211 22.43 3.74 -4.32
C GLN A 211 23.26 4.88 -4.94
N GLY A 212 23.25 6.08 -4.36
CA GLY A 212 23.94 7.25 -4.90
C GLY A 212 23.39 7.74 -6.25
N LYS A 213 22.15 7.37 -6.59
CA LYS A 213 21.51 7.70 -7.88
C LYS A 213 20.79 9.05 -7.88
N LEU A 214 20.62 9.64 -6.70
CA LEU A 214 19.97 10.92 -6.51
C LEU A 214 20.75 11.71 -5.45
N ASP A 215 20.98 12.99 -5.71
CA ASP A 215 21.58 13.90 -4.74
C ASP A 215 20.63 14.07 -3.55
N GLU A 216 21.03 13.52 -2.40
CA GLU A 216 20.22 13.51 -1.19
C GLU A 216 19.97 14.92 -0.64
N THR A 217 20.98 15.80 -0.65
CA THR A 217 20.84 17.16 -0.12
C THR A 217 19.86 17.95 -0.97
N LYS A 218 20.06 17.94 -2.29
CA LYS A 218 19.20 18.68 -3.21
C LYS A 218 17.76 18.15 -3.18
N SER A 219 17.59 16.83 -3.28
CA SER A 219 16.25 16.24 -3.32
C SER A 219 15.52 16.38 -1.99
N LYS A 220 16.20 16.34 -0.83
CA LYS A 220 15.55 16.62 0.46
C LYS A 220 14.94 18.01 0.53
N GLU A 221 15.62 19.02 0.00
CA GLU A 221 15.08 20.39 -0.05
C GLU A 221 13.80 20.46 -0.91
N GLU A 222 13.80 19.80 -2.08
CA GLU A 222 12.60 19.69 -2.92
C GLU A 222 11.44 18.96 -2.19
N GLU A 223 11.76 17.97 -1.35
CA GLU A 223 10.77 17.27 -0.53
C GLU A 223 10.25 18.10 0.64
N PHE A 224 11.09 18.97 1.23
CA PHE A 224 10.66 19.94 2.24
C PHE A 224 9.65 20.93 1.63
N ASP A 225 9.94 21.49 0.45
CA ASP A 225 9.00 22.37 -0.25
C ASP A 225 7.65 21.67 -0.51
N LEU A 226 7.70 20.41 -0.97
CA LEU A 226 6.50 19.62 -1.23
C LEU A 226 5.68 19.38 0.04
N VAL A 227 6.33 18.99 1.14
CA VAL A 227 5.62 18.69 2.39
C VAL A 227 5.12 19.94 3.09
N HIS A 228 5.84 21.07 3.00
CA HIS A 228 5.37 22.37 3.52
C HIS A 228 4.07 22.79 2.83
N ASN A 229 4.03 22.75 1.50
CA ASN A 229 2.81 23.07 0.75
C ASN A 229 1.62 22.21 1.21
N ALA A 230 1.85 20.91 1.45
CA ALA A 230 0.83 20.01 1.95
C ALA A 230 0.42 20.34 3.40
N MET A 231 1.37 20.69 4.28
CA MET A 231 1.14 21.05 5.69
C MET A 231 0.28 22.32 5.83
N TYR A 232 0.56 23.34 5.02
CA TYR A 232 -0.21 24.58 5.01
C TYR A 232 -1.59 24.41 4.35
N THR A 233 -1.73 23.45 3.41
CA THR A 233 -3.01 23.18 2.75
C THR A 233 -3.98 22.42 3.66
N ASP A 234 -3.51 21.38 4.37
CA ASP A 234 -4.30 20.66 5.36
C ASP A 234 -3.44 20.28 6.59
N PRO A 235 -3.35 21.16 7.60
CA PRO A 235 -2.56 20.90 8.81
C PRO A 235 -3.13 19.75 9.66
N LYS A 236 -4.34 19.27 9.38
CA LYS A 236 -4.96 18.15 10.11
C LYS A 236 -4.55 16.79 9.53
N ASP A 237 -3.97 16.75 8.35
CA ASP A 237 -3.60 15.53 7.65
C ASP A 237 -2.37 14.86 8.25
N GLN A 238 -2.61 13.78 8.99
CA GLN A 238 -1.57 12.97 9.62
C GLN A 238 -0.48 12.48 8.65
N SER A 239 -0.84 12.21 7.39
CA SER A 239 0.07 11.60 6.41
C SER A 239 1.28 12.47 6.16
N VAL A 240 1.03 13.77 6.03
CA VAL A 240 2.01 14.81 5.76
C VAL A 240 2.99 14.93 6.93
N TRP A 241 2.49 14.96 8.17
CA TRP A 241 3.33 15.04 9.37
C TRP A 241 4.19 13.79 9.58
N ILE A 242 3.69 12.60 9.24
CA ILE A 242 4.49 11.37 9.30
C ILE A 242 5.60 11.41 8.26
N TYR A 243 5.31 11.87 7.04
CA TYR A 243 6.32 12.02 5.99
C TYR A 243 7.38 13.05 6.36
N HIS A 244 6.98 14.20 6.90
CA HIS A 244 7.89 15.23 7.40
C HIS A 244 8.82 14.68 8.50
N ARG A 245 8.31 13.89 9.46
CA ARG A 245 9.15 13.21 10.46
C ARG A 245 10.13 12.24 9.84
N TRP A 246 9.75 11.52 8.79
CA TRP A 246 10.67 10.65 8.06
C TRP A 246 11.79 11.46 7.37
N LEU A 247 11.46 12.60 6.74
CA LEU A 247 12.46 13.49 6.11
C LEU A 247 13.48 14.05 7.11
N ILE A 248 13.02 14.45 8.30
CA ILE A 248 13.89 14.90 9.40
C ILE A 248 14.84 13.79 9.89
N GLY A 249 14.39 12.54 9.85
CA GLY A 249 15.18 11.39 10.29
C GLY A 249 15.54 11.45 11.78
N SER A 250 16.81 11.17 12.11
CA SER A 250 17.33 11.16 13.48
C SER A 250 17.59 12.55 14.05
N GLY A 251 17.47 13.63 13.26
CA GLY A 251 17.75 14.99 13.68
C GLY A 251 19.25 15.33 13.72
N ASP A 252 20.02 14.83 12.75
CA ASP A 252 21.47 15.00 12.71
C ASP A 252 21.87 16.43 12.33
N SER A 253 21.11 17.07 11.43
CA SER A 253 21.33 18.46 11.05
C SER A 253 20.57 19.41 11.98
N ARG A 254 21.32 20.21 12.73
CA ARG A 254 20.76 21.26 13.60
C ARG A 254 20.03 22.33 12.79
N ASP A 255 20.65 22.81 11.71
CA ASP A 255 20.11 23.93 10.92
C ASP A 255 18.75 23.57 10.32
N ILE A 256 18.60 22.32 9.85
CA ILE A 256 17.31 21.80 9.37
C ILE A 256 16.31 21.74 10.53
N LEU A 257 16.66 21.17 11.69
CA LEU A 257 15.74 21.12 12.83
C LEU A 257 15.26 22.52 13.26
N GLU A 258 16.17 23.50 13.35
CA GLU A 258 15.82 24.87 13.74
C GLU A 258 14.94 25.55 12.69
N ARG A 259 15.25 25.39 11.40
CA ARG A 259 14.40 25.87 10.29
C ARG A 259 12.99 25.28 10.37
N GLU A 260 12.88 23.97 10.47
CA GLU A 260 11.59 23.27 10.46
C GLU A 260 10.77 23.55 11.73
N ILE A 261 11.43 23.74 12.88
CA ILE A 261 10.77 24.23 14.09
C ILE A 261 10.18 25.61 13.87
N ALA A 262 10.93 26.55 13.27
CA ALA A 262 10.45 27.91 13.03
C ALA A 262 9.23 27.92 12.09
N ILE A 263 9.26 27.13 11.01
CA ILE A 263 8.13 27.00 10.08
C ILE A 263 6.88 26.48 10.80
N ILE A 264 7.01 25.43 11.60
CA ILE A 264 5.87 24.84 12.31
C ILE A 264 5.36 25.76 13.43
N GLN A 265 6.23 26.57 14.05
CA GLN A 265 5.81 27.60 15.00
C GLN A 265 4.91 28.64 14.32
N SER A 266 5.30 29.17 13.17
CA SER A 266 4.46 30.08 12.38
C SER A 266 3.11 29.44 12.03
N LEU A 267 3.11 28.17 11.60
CA LEU A 267 1.84 27.46 11.31
C LEU A 267 0.99 27.24 12.58
N LEU A 268 1.59 27.04 13.76
CA LEU A 268 0.85 26.94 15.01
C LEU A 268 0.24 28.28 15.45
N GLU A 269 0.88 29.40 15.12
CA GLU A 269 0.30 30.74 15.37
C GLU A 269 -0.97 30.96 14.55
N GLU A 270 -0.99 30.48 13.31
CA GLU A 270 -2.17 30.52 12.43
C GLU A 270 -3.24 29.48 12.83
N GLU A 271 -2.81 28.30 13.30
CA GLU A 271 -3.68 27.18 13.69
C GLU A 271 -3.44 26.74 15.16
N PRO A 272 -3.87 27.52 16.17
CA PRO A 272 -3.50 27.32 17.58
C PRO A 272 -3.97 26.00 18.19
N GLU A 273 -4.98 25.35 17.59
CA GLU A 273 -5.53 24.07 18.05
C GLU A 273 -4.96 22.89 17.24
N SER A 274 -3.94 23.12 16.40
CA SER A 274 -3.30 22.06 15.63
C SER A 274 -2.45 21.15 16.53
N LYS A 275 -3.03 20.01 16.90
CA LYS A 275 -2.30 18.98 17.64
C LYS A 275 -1.05 18.49 16.91
N TRP A 276 -1.05 18.51 15.57
CA TRP A 276 0.06 18.00 14.78
C TRP A 276 1.25 18.95 14.79
N CYS A 277 1.00 20.27 14.76
CA CYS A 277 2.04 21.27 14.96
C CYS A 277 2.65 21.10 16.34
N MET A 278 1.84 21.07 17.41
CA MET A 278 2.33 20.89 18.78
C MET A 278 3.12 19.59 18.97
N GLU A 279 2.60 18.44 18.50
CA GLU A 279 3.30 17.16 18.62
C GLU A 279 4.64 17.16 17.87
N SER A 280 4.68 17.77 16.68
CA SER A 280 5.90 17.82 15.86
C SER A 280 6.94 18.77 16.46
N LEU A 281 6.53 19.93 17.00
CA LEU A 281 7.42 20.83 17.75
C LEU A 281 8.03 20.14 18.97
N VAL A 282 7.22 19.45 19.77
CA VAL A 282 7.73 18.68 20.92
C VAL A 282 8.73 17.62 20.45
N HIS A 283 8.43 16.92 19.35
CA HIS A 283 9.33 15.90 18.81
C HIS A 283 10.68 16.49 18.37
N TYR A 284 10.67 17.57 17.58
CA TYR A 284 11.89 18.18 17.05
C TYR A 284 12.72 18.92 18.11
N LYS A 285 12.07 19.64 19.04
CA LYS A 285 12.77 20.24 20.19
C LYS A 285 13.44 19.18 21.07
N ARG A 286 12.84 17.99 21.20
CA ARG A 286 13.48 16.87 21.89
C ARG A 286 14.66 16.28 21.11
N LEU A 287 14.64 16.29 19.77
CA LEU A 287 15.80 15.92 18.97
C LEU A 287 16.95 16.93 19.16
N LEU A 288 16.65 18.24 19.20
CA LEU A 288 17.64 19.27 19.54
C LEU A 288 18.25 19.04 20.93
N LEU A 289 17.41 18.79 21.94
CA LEU A 289 17.88 18.49 23.30
C LEU A 289 18.75 17.23 23.37
N ARG A 290 18.45 16.21 22.56
CA ARG A 290 19.19 14.94 22.57
C ARG A 290 20.51 15.02 21.81
N ASN A 291 20.49 15.59 20.61
CA ASN A 291 21.61 15.51 19.66
C ASN A 291 22.51 16.77 19.71
N HIS A 292 21.96 17.92 20.13
CA HIS A 292 22.60 19.24 20.00
C HIS A 292 22.61 20.03 21.31
N ALA A 293 22.55 19.36 22.46
CA ALA A 293 22.41 19.95 23.80
C ALA A 293 23.44 21.05 24.12
N SER A 294 24.68 20.90 23.65
CA SER A 294 25.78 21.85 23.87
C SER A 294 25.56 23.21 23.22
N SER A 295 24.68 23.27 22.22
CA SER A 295 24.56 24.40 21.30
C SER A 295 23.21 25.12 21.42
N VAL A 296 22.36 24.68 22.35
CA VAL A 296 21.00 25.21 22.57
C VAL A 296 20.77 25.51 24.05
N VAL A 297 19.85 26.43 24.34
CA VAL A 297 19.44 26.73 25.71
C VAL A 297 18.46 25.66 26.19
N THR A 298 18.99 24.64 26.85
CA THR A 298 18.24 23.42 27.24
C THR A 298 17.08 23.70 28.18
N SER A 299 17.21 24.67 29.09
CA SER A 299 16.14 25.07 30.02
C SER A 299 14.92 25.63 29.29
N THR A 300 15.14 26.55 28.33
CA THR A 300 14.07 27.15 27.52
C THR A 300 13.36 26.10 26.68
N LEU A 301 14.11 25.26 25.95
CA LEU A 301 13.51 24.20 25.13
C LEU A 301 12.72 23.18 25.93
N THR A 302 13.20 22.84 27.13
CA THR A 302 12.51 21.92 28.05
C THR A 302 11.19 22.53 28.52
N GLN A 303 11.21 23.80 28.94
CA GLN A 303 10.02 24.51 29.38
C GLN A 303 8.98 24.62 28.27
N ASP A 304 9.40 24.96 27.05
CA ASP A 304 8.53 25.01 25.88
C ASP A 304 7.87 23.66 25.58
N CYS A 305 8.64 22.56 25.64
CA CYS A 305 8.10 21.21 25.42
C CYS A 305 7.02 20.86 26.46
N ILE A 306 7.24 21.21 27.72
CA ILE A 306 6.27 20.96 28.79
C ILE A 306 4.98 21.75 28.55
N GLN A 307 5.10 23.03 28.18
CA GLN A 307 3.93 23.87 27.87
C GLN A 307 3.11 23.31 26.71
N LEU A 308 3.76 22.90 25.61
CA LEU A 308 3.09 22.29 24.46
C LEU A 308 2.42 20.95 24.83
N LEU A 309 3.08 20.12 25.65
CA LEU A 309 2.50 18.86 26.13
C LEU A 309 1.26 19.09 27.01
N ASP A 310 1.26 20.13 27.85
CA ASP A 310 0.09 20.47 28.65
C ASP A 310 -1.06 21.03 27.81
N GLN A 311 -0.77 21.76 26.74
CA GLN A 311 -1.79 22.16 25.75
C GLN A 311 -2.37 20.93 25.02
N LEU A 312 -1.52 20.01 24.55
CA LEU A 312 -1.94 18.76 23.88
C LEU A 312 -2.89 17.92 24.74
N ARG A 313 -2.76 17.94 26.07
CA ARG A 313 -3.68 17.24 26.99
C ARG A 313 -5.12 17.79 26.96
N LYS A 314 -5.29 19.03 26.50
CA LYS A 314 -6.59 19.69 26.28
C LYS A 314 -7.11 19.42 24.86
N VAL A 315 -6.23 19.56 23.86
CA VAL A 315 -6.58 19.44 22.42
C VAL A 315 -6.82 17.99 21.96
N ASP A 316 -6.04 17.02 22.43
CA ASP A 316 -6.21 15.58 22.12
C ASP A 316 -6.40 14.76 23.42
N PRO A 317 -7.59 14.88 24.06
CA PRO A 317 -7.83 14.25 25.36
C PRO A 317 -7.74 12.73 25.33
N GLY A 318 -7.99 12.09 24.17
CA GLY A 318 -7.84 10.65 23.99
C GLY A 318 -6.41 10.15 24.18
N ARG A 319 -5.40 11.03 24.07
CA ARG A 319 -3.98 10.73 24.28
C ARG A 319 -3.38 11.41 25.51
N ARG A 320 -4.19 11.96 26.41
CA ARG A 320 -3.74 12.71 27.60
C ARG A 320 -2.66 11.99 28.43
N ALA A 321 -2.83 10.68 28.67
CA ALA A 321 -1.87 9.90 29.44
C ALA A 321 -0.50 9.83 28.77
N ARG A 322 -0.46 9.69 27.43
CA ARG A 322 0.77 9.70 26.63
C ARG A 322 1.53 11.01 26.80
N TYR A 323 0.85 12.15 26.70
CA TYR A 323 1.50 13.46 26.84
C TYR A 323 2.02 13.71 28.25
N TYR A 324 1.29 13.27 29.27
CA TYR A 324 1.73 13.33 30.66
C TYR A 324 3.01 12.52 30.89
N GLU A 325 3.07 11.27 30.42
CA GLU A 325 4.27 10.44 30.52
C GLU A 325 5.45 11.03 29.73
N MET A 326 5.21 11.58 28.52
CA MET A 326 6.24 12.29 27.77
C MET A 326 6.82 13.46 28.54
N GLY A 327 6.00 14.24 29.26
CA GLY A 327 6.43 15.39 30.03
C GLY A 327 7.40 15.03 31.16
N LYS A 328 7.20 13.89 31.84
CA LYS A 328 8.13 13.40 32.86
C LYS A 328 9.52 13.10 32.29
N VAL A 329 9.56 12.53 31.08
CA VAL A 329 10.81 12.10 30.45
C VAL A 329 11.61 13.29 29.91
N VAL A 330 10.94 14.34 29.42
CA VAL A 330 11.63 15.56 28.96
C VAL A 330 12.43 16.23 30.07
N VAL A 331 11.98 16.11 31.32
CA VAL A 331 12.66 16.66 32.51
C VAL A 331 13.90 15.85 32.92
N ILE A 332 14.05 14.60 32.45
CA ILE A 332 15.15 13.70 32.83
C ILE A 332 16.09 13.56 31.61
N PRO A 333 17.27 14.19 31.61
CA PRO A 333 18.14 14.27 30.42
C PRO A 333 18.65 12.92 29.87
N ASN A 334 18.47 11.82 30.61
CA ASN A 334 19.14 10.54 30.36
C ASN A 334 18.21 9.36 30.02
N CYS A 335 16.92 9.57 29.73
CA CYS A 335 16.05 8.48 29.29
C CYS A 335 16.11 8.31 27.77
N VAL A 336 16.96 7.37 27.33
CA VAL A 336 16.99 6.83 25.96
C VAL A 336 15.68 6.08 25.69
N PHE A 337 15.06 6.35 24.53
CA PHE A 337 13.91 5.61 23.99
C PHE A 337 14.36 4.46 23.10
#